data_AF-A0A7V2AJM6-F1
#
_entry.id   AF-A0A7V2AJM6-F1
#
_cell.length_a   1.000
_cell.length_b   1.000
_cell.length_c   1.000
_cell.angle_alpha   90.00
_cell.angle_beta   90.00
_cell.angle_gamma   90.00
#
_symmetry.space_group_name_H-M   'P 1'
#
loop_
_entity.id
_entity.type
_entity.pdbx_description
1 polymer ?
#
loop_
_entity_poly.entity_id
_entity_poly.type
_entity_poly.pdbx_seq_one_letter_code
_entity_poly.pdbx_strand_id
1 'polypeptide(L)'
;MASTPLYSCRYTRSALRQLRKCPKREQITNWFRQAVGDPFRKDTNIKPLSGVAQGYRRRFGDWRVSYYVDQQGRVIEVFEIAPRGGAYR
;
A
#
# COMPACT_ATOMS: atom_id res chain seq x y z
N MET A 1 -23.33 -9.02 -6.83
CA MET A 1 -23.52 -7.69 -6.21
C MET A 1 -22.16 -7.21 -5.75
N ALA A 2 -21.59 -6.17 -6.38
CA ALA A 2 -20.30 -5.62 -5.97
C ALA A 2 -20.53 -4.75 -4.73
N SER A 3 -19.94 -5.13 -3.60
CA SER A 3 -19.93 -4.33 -2.37
C SER A 3 -19.28 -2.97 -2.66
N THR A 4 -19.95 -1.88 -2.30
CA THR A 4 -19.39 -0.53 -2.40
C THR A 4 -18.08 -0.49 -1.59
N PRO A 5 -16.94 -0.11 -2.21
CA PRO A 5 -15.68 -0.08 -1.49
C PRO A 5 -15.77 0.97 -0.36
N LEU A 6 -15.41 0.57 0.86
CA LEU A 6 -15.46 1.44 2.04
C LEU A 6 -14.41 2.57 1.94
N TYR A 7 -13.31 2.31 1.22
CA TYR A 7 -12.20 3.24 1.01
C TYR A 7 -11.86 3.35 -0.48
N SER A 8 -11.26 4.47 -0.88
CA SER A 8 -10.59 4.59 -2.18
C SER A 8 -9.09 4.28 -2.03
N CYS A 9 -8.44 3.87 -3.12
CA CYS A 9 -6.98 3.66 -3.14
C CYS A 9 -6.35 4.50 -4.26
N ARG A 10 -5.37 5.34 -3.89
CA ARG A 10 -4.59 6.14 -4.82
C ARG A 10 -3.11 5.88 -4.66
N TYR A 11 -2.38 6.12 -5.74
CA TYR A 11 -0.93 5.97 -5.79
C TYR A 11 -0.31 7.31 -6.15
N THR A 12 0.76 7.68 -5.46
CA THR A 12 1.59 8.80 -5.90
C THR A 12 2.24 8.50 -7.26
N ARG A 13 2.68 9.54 -7.96
CA ARG A 13 3.36 9.38 -9.27
C ARG A 13 4.62 8.51 -9.15
N SER A 14 5.41 8.69 -8.10
CA SER A 14 6.61 7.89 -7.83
C SER A 14 6.27 6.42 -7.56
N ALA A 15 5.24 6.15 -6.74
CA ALA A 15 4.78 4.79 -6.48
C ALA A 15 4.28 4.11 -7.77
N LEU A 16 3.49 4.78 -8.60
CA LEU A 16 3.05 4.24 -9.89
C LEU A 16 4.23 3.91 -10.81
N ARG A 17 5.25 4.78 -10.88
CA ARG A 17 6.45 4.54 -11.68
C ARG A 17 7.19 3.29 -11.22
N GLN A 18 7.31 3.07 -9.92
CA GLN A 18 7.95 1.88 -9.37
C GLN A 18 7.08 0.63 -9.53
N LEU A 19 5.77 0.74 -9.33
CA LEU A 19 4.81 -0.35 -9.52
C LEU A 19 4.88 -0.92 -10.94
N ARG A 20 5.04 -0.07 -11.96
CA ARG A 20 5.18 -0.50 -13.36
C ARG A 20 6.41 -1.38 -13.60
N LYS A 21 7.48 -1.19 -12.81
CA LYS A 21 8.75 -1.92 -12.92
C LYS A 21 8.81 -3.12 -11.96
N CYS A 22 7.83 -3.26 -11.08
CA CYS A 22 7.84 -4.24 -10.01
C CYS A 22 7.33 -5.60 -10.52
N PRO A 23 8.11 -6.69 -10.39
CA PRO A 23 7.63 -8.04 -10.73
C PRO A 23 6.45 -8.50 -9.88
N LYS A 24 6.25 -7.89 -8.70
CA LYS A 24 5.15 -8.18 -7.76
C LYS A 24 3.92 -7.29 -7.99
N ARG A 25 3.86 -6.56 -9.11
CA ARG A 25 2.77 -5.61 -9.45
C ARG A 25 1.39 -6.18 -9.20
N GLU A 26 1.09 -7.36 -9.74
CA GLU A 26 -0.23 -7.98 -9.64
C GLU A 26 -0.62 -8.31 -8.19
N GLN A 27 0.33 -8.85 -7.42
CA GLN A 27 0.13 -9.17 -6.01
C GLN A 27 -0.16 -7.91 -5.19
N ILE A 28 0.57 -6.83 -5.46
CA ILE A 28 0.36 -5.52 -4.83
C ILE A 28 -1.04 -5.00 -5.18
N THR A 29 -1.38 -4.93 -6.48
CA THR A 29 -2.68 -4.39 -6.91
C THR A 29 -3.86 -5.20 -6.40
N ASN A 30 -3.75 -6.53 -6.38
CA ASN A 30 -4.82 -7.40 -5.88
C ASN A 30 -5.01 -7.25 -4.38
N TRP A 31 -3.92 -7.09 -3.62
CA TRP A 31 -4.02 -6.85 -2.20
C TRP A 31 -4.69 -5.51 -1.90
N PHE A 32 -4.34 -4.42 -2.59
CA PHE A 32 -5.00 -3.12 -2.37
C PHE A 32 -6.46 -3.10 -2.84
N ARG A 33 -6.83 -3.87 -3.87
CA ARG A 33 -8.24 -4.08 -4.26
C ARG A 33 -9.07 -4.75 -3.17
N GLN A 34 -8.45 -5.57 -2.32
CA GLN A 34 -9.12 -6.15 -1.15
C GLN A 34 -9.07 -5.18 0.04
N ALA A 35 -7.94 -4.50 0.24
CA ALA A 35 -7.73 -3.59 1.36
C ALA A 35 -8.69 -2.40 1.36
N VAL A 36 -9.23 -1.98 0.20
CA VAL A 36 -10.28 -0.95 0.17
C VAL A 36 -11.58 -1.35 0.87
N GLY A 37 -11.86 -2.65 1.00
CA GLY A 37 -12.99 -3.17 1.77
C GLY A 37 -12.67 -3.42 3.24
N ASP A 38 -11.39 -3.60 3.59
CA ASP A 38 -10.92 -3.79 4.96
C ASP A 38 -9.47 -3.27 5.12
N PRO A 39 -9.27 -1.95 5.30
CA PRO A 39 -7.94 -1.35 5.35
C PRO A 39 -7.20 -1.66 6.65
N PHE A 40 -7.92 -2.05 7.71
CA PHE A 40 -7.36 -2.38 9.01
C PHE A 40 -7.21 -3.89 9.23
N ARG A 41 -7.32 -4.69 8.15
CA ARG A 41 -7.07 -6.13 8.18
C ARG A 41 -5.76 -6.43 8.91
N LYS A 42 -5.84 -7.29 9.92
CA LYS A 42 -4.68 -7.71 10.72
C LYS A 42 -3.89 -8.78 9.97
N ASP A 43 -3.17 -8.37 8.93
CA ASP A 43 -2.23 -9.24 8.23
C ASP A 43 -0.85 -9.23 8.90
N THR A 44 -0.22 -10.39 8.98
CA THR A 44 1.10 -10.63 9.61
C THR A 44 2.25 -9.79 9.00
N ASN A 45 2.09 -9.29 7.78
CA ASN A 45 3.13 -8.56 7.05
C ASN A 45 2.97 -7.04 7.05
N ILE A 46 1.97 -6.50 7.74
CA ILE A 46 1.75 -5.06 7.90
C ILE A 46 2.39 -4.62 9.21
N LYS A 47 3.21 -3.57 9.17
CA LYS A 47 3.76 -2.92 10.36
C LYS A 47 3.54 -1.41 10.28
N PRO A 48 3.27 -0.72 11.39
CA PRO A 48 3.27 0.74 11.41
C PRO A 48 4.66 1.27 11.05
N LEU A 49 4.70 2.43 10.41
CA LEU A 49 5.92 3.19 10.17
C LEU A 49 6.29 3.98 11.44
N SER A 50 7.56 3.94 11.82
CA SER A 50 8.04 4.70 12.99
C SER A 50 7.96 6.19 12.72
N GLY A 51 7.38 6.95 13.66
CA GLY A 51 7.25 8.41 13.56
C GLY A 51 6.25 8.93 12.53
N VAL A 52 5.48 8.04 11.88
CA VAL A 52 4.54 8.40 10.82
C VAL A 52 3.11 8.01 11.23
N ALA A 53 2.30 9.00 11.60
CA ALA A 53 0.91 8.78 11.98
C ALA A 53 0.11 8.19 10.82
N GLN A 54 -0.71 7.16 11.12
CA GLN A 54 -1.52 6.43 10.13
C GLN A 54 -0.70 5.87 8.95
N GLY A 55 0.63 5.77 9.12
CA GLY A 55 1.56 5.24 8.14
C GLY A 55 1.83 3.78 8.39
N TYR A 56 1.74 2.98 7.34
CA TYR A 56 1.93 1.55 7.39
C TYR A 56 2.87 1.09 6.29
N ARG A 57 3.47 -0.07 6.53
CA ARG A 57 4.33 -0.74 5.58
C ARG A 57 3.97 -2.21 5.48
N ARG A 58 3.75 -2.66 4.25
CA ARG A 58 3.59 -4.07 3.91
C ARG A 58 4.77 -4.58 3.08
N ARG A 59 5.14 -5.85 3.27
CA ARG A 59 6.10 -6.55 2.40
C ARG A 59 5.41 -7.52 1.44
N PHE A 60 5.89 -7.55 0.21
CA PHE A 60 5.50 -8.47 -0.85
C PHE A 60 6.77 -9.15 -1.37
N GLY A 61 7.22 -10.21 -0.67
CA GLY A 61 8.56 -10.76 -0.87
C GLY A 61 9.64 -9.71 -0.60
N ASP A 62 10.52 -9.49 -1.58
CA ASP A 62 11.57 -8.48 -1.52
C ASP A 62 11.12 -7.07 -1.89
N TRP A 63 9.82 -6.79 -1.91
CA TRP A 63 9.29 -5.45 -2.15
C TRP A 63 8.63 -4.88 -0.91
N ARG A 64 8.92 -3.61 -0.62
CA ARG A 64 8.30 -2.80 0.41
C ARG A 64 7.25 -1.91 -0.24
N VAL A 65 6.07 -1.84 0.37
CA VAL A 65 5.05 -0.87 0.05
C VAL A 65 4.70 -0.08 1.28
N SER A 66 4.81 1.25 1.20
CA SER A 66 4.48 2.18 2.27
C SER A 66 3.26 3.00 1.88
N TYR A 67 2.30 3.11 2.79
CA TYR A 67 1.02 3.76 2.54
C TYR A 67 0.44 4.42 3.79
N TYR A 68 -0.41 5.42 3.58
CA TYR A 68 -1.26 6.02 4.60
C TYR A 68 -2.67 5.44 4.54
N VAL A 69 -3.36 5.40 5.67
CA VAL A 69 -4.80 5.14 5.73
C VAL A 69 -5.47 6.33 6.40
N ASP A 70 -6.01 7.24 5.59
CA ASP A 70 -6.84 8.34 6.05
C ASP A 70 -8.25 7.81 6.39
N GLN A 71 -8.55 7.75 7.68
CA GLN A 71 -9.83 7.30 8.20
C GLN A 71 -10.97 8.29 7.92
N GLN A 72 -10.66 9.59 7.88
CA GLN A 72 -11.66 10.64 7.71
C GLN A 72 -12.05 10.75 6.25
N GLY A 73 -11.06 10.86 5.36
CA GLY A 73 -11.27 10.89 3.92
C GLY A 73 -11.59 9.53 3.29
N ARG A 74 -11.42 8.44 4.05
CA ARG A 74 -11.53 7.04 3.59
C ARG A 74 -10.63 6.78 2.38
N VAL A 75 -9.36 7.16 2.50
CA VAL A 75 -8.36 7.02 1.42
C VAL A 75 -7.18 6.20 1.90
N ILE A 76 -6.79 5.22 1.08
CA ILE A 76 -5.49 4.55 1.16
C ILE A 76 -4.57 5.23 0.16
N GLU A 77 -3.51 5.89 0.64
CA GLU A 77 -2.51 6.53 -0.22
C GLU A 77 -1.20 5.75 -0.23
N VAL A 78 -0.89 5.14 -1.36
CA VAL A 78 0.38 4.43 -1.57
C VAL A 78 1.44 5.43 -2.05
N PHE A 79 2.42 5.71 -1.19
CA PHE A 79 3.45 6.71 -1.47
C PHE A 79 4.83 6.11 -1.79
N GLU A 80 5.10 4.86 -1.43
CA GLU A 80 6.36 4.20 -1.74
C GLU A 80 6.13 2.75 -2.19
N ILE A 81 6.79 2.35 -3.28
CA ILE A 81 6.95 0.96 -3.71
C ILE A 81 8.43 0.79 -4.05
N ALA A 82 9.16 -0.04 -3.31
CA ALA A 82 10.62 -0.13 -3.45
C ALA A 82 11.11 -1.57 -3.24
N PRO A 83 12.17 -2.02 -3.96
CA PRO A 83 12.82 -3.29 -3.67
C PRO A 83 13.59 -3.21 -2.34
N ARG A 84 13.82 -4.37 -1.74
CA ARG A 84 14.62 -4.53 -0.53
C ARG A 84 16.06 -4.11 -0.83
N GLY A 85 16.61 -3.23 0.00
CA GLY A 85 17.95 -2.66 -0.20
C GLY A 85 18.00 -1.46 -1.16
N GLY A 86 16.91 -1.14 -1.87
CA GLY A 86 16.79 0.09 -2.66
C GLY A 86 16.28 1.25 -1.82
N ALA A 87 17.03 1.62 -0.77
CA ALA A 87 16.79 2.87 -0.07
C ALA A 87 17.54 3.98 -0.84
N TYR A 88 16.77 4.89 -1.45
CA TYR A 88 17.23 6.15 -2.06
C TYR A 88 18.30 6.05 -3.17
N ARG A 89 17.86 6.38 -4.39
CA ARG A 89 18.64 7.20 -5.32
C ARG A 89 17.76 8.38 -5.72
#